data_AF-A0A5P9PKZ6-F1
#
_entry.id   AF-A0A5P9PKZ6-F1
#
_cell.length_a   1.000
_cell.length_b   1.000
_cell.length_c   1.000
_cell.angle_alpha   90.00
_cell.angle_beta   90.00
_cell.angle_gamma   90.00
#
_symmetry.space_group_name_H-M   'P 1'
#
loop_
_entity.id
_entity.type
_entity.pdbx_description
1 polymer ?
#
loop_
_entity_poly.entity_id
_entity_poly.type
_entity_poly.pdbx_seq_one_letter_code
_entity_poly.pdbx_strand_id
1 'polypeptide(L)'
;MERVGIVVLAILAGAGVLIGYYLLAELAVGYFVWPAVLLLVPAAAAAGALAAAGTTVLTVSGPRGHRPVTVTPAMVSTGEIPLLVPRRGTIPRDHAWPAYLPGQAQVDLWAVAGKLVRLSRGGWYPVRRVAPLIRELHERVQLTLAVVGWPLAAVVLGGALAWSAGVVLGGIALLVPALLLLGALEALRLAVAGGARRLDAVVRSRLGGPAGCQECYRPVPLPWFRCSGPDCDRTHRDLRPGALGAWWRRCGCGQLLPTTVFRAARRLGHYCPACSADLREHAATIPEVRVPVIGAVSAGKTRLTFAALLELGDVEFDDEASRRVFDEGARIIRERAETSKTAAGHFPAAVTVRLRVRRGFGQLGEHAYLHLFDAAGEFYQDWDENAALSFLDNATGLVFVLDPFTVPAVLAETAGQEVLGRAHPATRDAEATYQLTVQRLRLFRVPIDRLPLAVAVVKADLLTEVAAAADLTPDGTAIRDWLAEAGLDNLVLAADRDFGAVGYFLVSSLEGWTPGHPLSAAAPLRWLMARRGLTPGEDPVIPEEPEVR
;
A
#
# COMPACT_ATOMS: atom_id res chain seq x y z
N MET A 1 -34.35 -79.58 68.73
CA MET A 1 -33.08 -78.93 68.37
C MET A 1 -32.41 -79.60 67.17
N GLU A 2 -32.37 -80.93 67.10
CA GLU A 2 -31.70 -81.69 66.03
C GLU A 2 -32.24 -81.42 64.60
N ARG A 3 -33.56 -81.35 64.42
CA ARG A 3 -34.17 -81.01 63.10
C ARG A 3 -33.86 -79.59 62.63
N VAL A 4 -33.68 -78.63 63.55
CA VAL A 4 -33.32 -77.24 63.21
C VAL A 4 -31.86 -77.15 62.77
N GLY A 5 -30.96 -77.89 63.43
CA GLY A 5 -29.55 -78.00 63.04
C GLY A 5 -29.37 -78.58 61.63
N ILE A 6 -30.14 -79.62 61.27
CA ILE A 6 -30.10 -80.23 59.94
C ILE A 6 -30.59 -79.25 58.85
N VAL A 7 -31.65 -78.49 59.11
CA VAL A 7 -32.18 -77.49 58.17
C VAL A 7 -31.17 -76.35 57.97
N VAL A 8 -30.55 -75.86 59.04
CA VAL A 8 -29.52 -74.81 58.93
C VAL A 8 -28.29 -75.33 58.18
N LEU A 9 -27.85 -76.56 58.44
CA LEU A 9 -26.72 -77.17 57.72
C LEU A 9 -27.02 -77.37 56.23
N ALA A 10 -28.25 -77.77 55.88
CA ALA A 10 -28.70 -77.90 54.49
C ALA A 10 -28.77 -76.56 53.76
N ILE A 11 -29.23 -75.49 54.44
CA ILE A 11 -29.23 -74.13 53.89
C ILE A 11 -27.80 -73.63 53.67
N LEU A 12 -26.89 -73.84 54.63
CA LEU A 12 -25.49 -73.44 54.50
C LEU A 12 -24.76 -74.23 53.41
N ALA A 13 -25.01 -75.54 53.31
CA ALA A 13 -24.47 -76.38 52.23
C ALA A 13 -25.03 -75.96 50.86
N GLY A 14 -26.33 -75.69 50.77
CA GLY A 14 -26.98 -75.19 49.56
C GLY A 14 -26.43 -73.82 49.14
N ALA A 15 -26.25 -72.90 50.09
CA ALA A 15 -25.61 -71.61 49.84
C ALA A 15 -24.16 -71.77 49.39
N GLY A 16 -23.38 -72.68 50.01
CA GLY A 16 -22.01 -72.98 49.63
C GLY A 16 -21.89 -73.54 48.21
N VAL A 17 -22.80 -74.44 47.80
CA VAL A 17 -22.87 -74.96 46.42
C VAL A 17 -23.24 -73.85 45.44
N LEU A 18 -24.20 -72.98 45.79
CA LEU A 18 -24.61 -71.85 44.95
C LEU A 18 -23.46 -70.85 44.75
N ILE A 19 -22.73 -70.53 45.83
CA ILE A 19 -21.55 -69.65 45.81
C ILE A 19 -20.42 -70.30 45.00
N GLY A 20 -20.16 -71.59 45.19
CA GLY A 20 -19.13 -72.32 44.44
C GLY A 20 -19.43 -72.38 42.94
N TYR A 21 -20.68 -72.67 42.57
CA TYR A 21 -21.16 -72.63 41.19
C TYR A 21 -21.01 -71.23 40.59
N TYR A 22 -21.37 -70.19 41.35
CA TYR A 22 -21.23 -68.79 40.93
C TYR A 22 -19.75 -68.41 40.68
N LEU A 23 -18.84 -68.77 41.58
CA LEU A 23 -17.40 -68.52 41.41
C LEU A 23 -16.82 -69.28 40.21
N LEU A 24 -17.24 -70.54 39.99
CA LEU A 24 -16.85 -71.32 38.81
C LEU A 24 -17.38 -70.70 37.51
N ALA A 25 -18.61 -70.21 37.51
CA ALA A 25 -19.21 -69.52 36.37
C ALA A 25 -18.48 -68.20 36.07
N GLU A 26 -18.14 -67.40 37.08
CA GLU A 26 -17.31 -66.20 36.95
C GLU A 26 -15.91 -66.52 36.40
N LEU A 27 -15.28 -67.58 36.89
CA LEU A 27 -13.94 -67.97 36.47
C LEU A 27 -13.95 -68.50 35.02
N ALA A 28 -14.99 -69.25 34.64
CA ALA A 28 -15.21 -69.70 33.27
C ALA A 28 -15.48 -68.52 32.33
N VAL A 29 -16.38 -67.60 32.69
CA VAL A 29 -16.66 -66.41 31.88
C VAL A 29 -15.43 -65.51 31.80
N GLY A 30 -14.73 -65.28 32.90
CA GLY A 30 -13.47 -64.55 32.93
C GLY A 30 -12.41 -65.15 32.02
N TYR A 31 -12.26 -66.48 32.00
CA TYR A 31 -11.32 -67.18 31.11
C TYR A 31 -11.60 -66.92 29.63
N PHE A 32 -12.87 -66.79 29.22
CA PHE A 32 -13.23 -66.45 27.84
C PHE A 32 -13.23 -64.95 27.55
N VAL A 33 -13.61 -64.13 28.53
CA VAL A 33 -13.77 -62.67 28.34
C VAL A 33 -12.43 -61.94 28.42
N TRP A 34 -11.53 -62.31 29.33
CA TRP A 34 -10.25 -61.61 29.47
C TRP A 34 -9.37 -61.65 28.21
N PRO A 35 -9.19 -62.80 27.52
CA PRO A 35 -8.50 -62.83 26.24
C PRO A 35 -9.20 -61.97 25.18
N ALA A 36 -10.54 -61.97 25.16
CA ALA A 36 -11.31 -61.12 24.26
C ALA A 36 -11.06 -59.63 24.57
N VAL A 37 -11.03 -59.21 25.83
CA VAL A 37 -10.68 -57.85 26.24
C VAL A 37 -9.26 -57.50 25.79
N LEU A 38 -8.28 -58.37 26.07
CA LEU A 38 -6.87 -58.15 25.72
C LEU A 38 -6.62 -58.02 24.21
N LEU A 39 -7.45 -58.65 23.37
CA LEU A 39 -7.35 -58.56 21.92
C LEU A 39 -8.20 -57.42 21.35
N LEU A 40 -9.46 -57.30 21.78
CA LEU A 40 -10.43 -56.37 21.20
C LEU A 40 -10.16 -54.91 21.60
N VAL A 41 -9.65 -54.65 22.81
CA VAL A 41 -9.36 -53.28 23.27
C VAL A 41 -8.24 -52.64 22.44
N PRO A 42 -7.05 -53.26 22.28
CA PRO A 42 -6.01 -52.71 21.41
C PRO A 42 -6.45 -52.64 19.94
N ALA A 43 -7.19 -53.65 19.46
CA ALA A 43 -7.73 -53.64 18.10
C ALA A 43 -8.70 -52.47 17.87
N ALA A 44 -9.56 -52.17 18.85
CA ALA A 44 -10.48 -51.04 18.79
C ALA A 44 -9.73 -49.68 18.81
N ALA A 45 -8.66 -49.57 19.61
CA ALA A 45 -7.81 -48.38 19.59
C ALA A 45 -7.09 -48.20 18.24
N ALA A 46 -6.50 -49.27 17.69
CA ALA A 46 -5.87 -49.24 16.38
C ALA A 46 -6.87 -48.89 15.26
N ALA A 47 -8.07 -49.50 15.30
CA ALA A 47 -9.15 -49.19 14.36
C ALA A 47 -9.61 -47.73 14.48
N GLY A 48 -9.71 -47.19 15.70
CA GLY A 48 -10.02 -45.78 15.94
C GLY A 48 -8.97 -44.84 15.35
N ALA A 49 -7.67 -45.15 15.52
CA ALA A 49 -6.58 -44.37 14.95
C ALA A 49 -6.57 -44.41 13.42
N LEU A 50 -6.75 -45.60 12.82
CA LEU A 50 -6.86 -45.76 11.36
C LEU A 50 -8.08 -45.03 10.80
N ALA A 51 -9.22 -45.06 11.49
CA ALA A 51 -10.41 -44.33 11.10
C ALA A 51 -10.20 -42.80 11.19
N ALA A 52 -9.47 -42.31 12.20
CA ALA A 52 -9.08 -40.90 12.30
C ALA A 52 -8.18 -40.48 11.12
N ALA A 53 -7.22 -41.31 10.75
CA ALA A 53 -6.37 -41.07 9.58
C ALA A 53 -7.18 -41.05 8.27
N GLY A 54 -8.00 -42.08 8.04
CA GLY A 54 -8.85 -42.19 6.85
C GLY A 54 -9.83 -41.02 6.72
N THR A 55 -10.49 -40.62 7.81
CA THR A 55 -11.40 -39.47 7.81
C THR A 55 -10.68 -38.15 7.53
N THR A 56 -9.48 -37.96 8.06
CA THR A 56 -8.65 -36.78 7.76
C THR A 56 -8.30 -36.73 6.27
N VAL A 57 -7.79 -37.82 5.71
CA VAL A 57 -7.44 -37.93 4.28
C VAL A 57 -8.65 -37.69 3.38
N LEU A 58 -9.80 -38.31 3.68
CA LEU A 58 -11.03 -38.12 2.92
C LEU A 58 -11.57 -36.69 3.01
N THR A 59 -11.34 -35.99 4.12
CA THR A 59 -11.79 -34.60 4.27
C THR A 59 -10.98 -33.64 3.41
N VAL A 60 -9.66 -33.82 3.37
CA VAL A 60 -8.77 -32.94 2.61
C VAL A 60 -8.75 -33.30 1.12
N SER A 61 -8.71 -34.60 0.80
CA SER A 61 -8.43 -35.09 -0.55
C SER A 61 -9.64 -35.73 -1.24
N GLY A 62 -10.67 -36.13 -0.48
CA GLY A 62 -11.77 -36.96 -0.97
C GLY A 62 -12.72 -36.27 -1.96
N PRO A 63 -13.70 -37.00 -2.51
CA PRO A 63 -14.64 -36.49 -3.50
C PRO A 63 -15.57 -35.40 -2.94
N ARG A 64 -16.30 -34.69 -3.82
CA ARG A 64 -17.10 -33.47 -3.53
C ARG A 64 -18.08 -33.56 -2.34
N GLY A 65 -18.47 -34.75 -1.89
CA GLY A 65 -19.30 -34.93 -0.68
C GLY A 65 -18.55 -34.92 0.66
N HIS A 66 -17.22 -35.04 0.65
CA HIS A 66 -16.40 -35.06 1.86
C HIS A 66 -15.59 -33.78 2.07
N ARG A 67 -15.48 -32.92 1.05
CA ARG A 67 -14.69 -31.69 1.14
C ARG A 67 -15.44 -30.59 1.91
N PRO A 68 -14.72 -29.79 2.72
CA PRO A 68 -15.26 -28.58 3.31
C PRO A 68 -15.69 -27.58 2.23
N VAL A 69 -16.52 -26.62 2.63
CA VAL A 69 -16.90 -25.50 1.76
C VAL A 69 -15.63 -24.74 1.35
N THR A 70 -15.46 -24.54 0.05
CA THR A 70 -14.35 -23.74 -0.48
C THR A 70 -14.61 -22.26 -0.19
N VAL A 71 -13.65 -21.59 0.42
CA VAL A 71 -13.70 -20.14 0.66
C VAL A 71 -13.60 -19.40 -0.68
N THR A 72 -14.68 -18.76 -1.09
CA THR A 72 -14.75 -18.05 -2.38
C THR A 72 -14.38 -16.56 -2.25
N PRO A 73 -14.00 -15.90 -3.36
CA PRO A 73 -13.77 -14.45 -3.37
C PRO A 73 -14.97 -13.62 -2.89
N ALA A 74 -16.19 -14.07 -3.18
CA ALA A 74 -17.42 -13.42 -2.74
C ALA A 74 -17.49 -13.36 -1.21
N MET A 75 -17.34 -14.50 -0.54
CA MET A 75 -17.36 -14.63 0.93
C MET A 75 -16.29 -13.76 1.61
N VAL A 76 -15.13 -13.60 0.98
CA VAL A 76 -14.05 -12.75 1.49
C VAL A 76 -14.38 -11.27 1.33
N SER A 77 -14.98 -10.89 0.20
CA SER A 77 -15.35 -9.49 -0.07
C SER A 77 -16.53 -9.01 0.78
N THR A 78 -17.51 -9.88 1.05
CA THR A 78 -18.67 -9.60 1.93
C THR A 78 -18.31 -9.65 3.41
N GLY A 79 -17.21 -10.33 3.76
CA GLY A 79 -16.78 -10.48 5.15
C GLY A 79 -17.49 -11.60 5.91
N GLU A 80 -18.18 -12.50 5.20
CA GLU A 80 -18.84 -13.68 5.79
C GLU A 80 -17.85 -14.62 6.49
N ILE A 81 -16.61 -14.71 5.98
CA ILE A 81 -15.55 -15.50 6.60
C ILE A 81 -14.44 -14.55 7.12
N PRO A 82 -14.18 -14.54 8.44
CA PRO A 82 -13.05 -13.83 8.98
C PRO A 82 -11.76 -14.54 8.55
N LEU A 83 -10.87 -13.82 7.84
CA LEU A 83 -9.52 -14.34 7.62
C LEU A 83 -8.67 -14.16 8.88
N LEU A 84 -7.67 -15.04 9.04
CA LEU A 84 -6.68 -15.03 10.13
C LEU A 84 -6.00 -13.67 10.33
N VAL A 85 -5.87 -12.89 9.25
CA VAL A 85 -5.40 -11.51 9.30
C VAL A 85 -6.61 -10.57 9.31
N PRO A 86 -6.82 -9.77 10.37
CA PRO A 86 -7.96 -8.87 10.47
C PRO A 86 -7.93 -7.77 9.41
N ARG A 87 -9.11 -7.26 9.07
CA ARG A 87 -9.27 -6.12 8.16
C ARG A 87 -8.63 -4.89 8.80
N ARG A 88 -7.84 -4.13 8.03
CA ARG A 88 -7.32 -2.83 8.48
C ARG A 88 -8.20 -1.72 7.91
N GLY A 89 -8.75 -0.91 8.80
CA GLY A 89 -9.56 0.26 8.44
C GLY A 89 -10.90 -0.07 7.79
N THR A 90 -11.50 0.93 7.15
CA THR A 90 -12.85 0.88 6.58
C THR A 90 -12.90 0.36 5.14
N ILE A 91 -11.76 0.13 4.48
CA ILE A 91 -11.71 -0.29 3.08
C ILE A 91 -12.16 -1.76 2.96
N PRO A 92 -13.17 -2.09 2.11
CA PRO A 92 -13.61 -3.47 1.90
C PRO A 92 -12.52 -4.30 1.26
N ARG A 93 -12.51 -5.60 1.57
CA ARG A 93 -11.57 -6.53 0.94
C ARG A 93 -11.87 -6.62 -0.54
N ASP A 94 -10.82 -6.65 -1.34
CA ASP A 94 -10.95 -6.82 -2.78
C ASP A 94 -11.51 -8.21 -3.10
N HIS A 95 -12.24 -8.31 -4.22
CA HIS A 95 -12.81 -9.56 -4.71
C HIS A 95 -11.71 -10.46 -5.31
N ALA A 96 -10.98 -11.14 -4.44
CA ALA A 96 -9.84 -11.99 -4.75
C ALA A 96 -9.83 -13.26 -3.91
N TRP A 97 -9.20 -14.31 -4.43
CA TRP A 97 -9.02 -15.55 -3.69
C TRP A 97 -8.08 -15.33 -2.50
N PRO A 98 -8.44 -15.78 -1.29
CA PRO A 98 -7.53 -15.74 -0.16
C PRO A 98 -6.39 -16.73 -0.40
N ALA A 99 -5.21 -16.44 0.17
CA ALA A 99 -4.20 -17.48 0.30
C ALA A 99 -4.75 -18.62 1.16
N TYR A 100 -4.33 -19.86 0.88
CA TYR A 100 -4.85 -21.05 1.57
C TYR A 100 -4.75 -20.95 3.09
N LEU A 101 -3.58 -20.55 3.60
CA LEU A 101 -3.30 -20.47 5.04
C LEU A 101 -4.23 -19.51 5.81
N PRO A 102 -4.37 -18.22 5.44
CA PRO A 102 -5.23 -17.30 6.18
C PRO A 102 -6.74 -17.50 5.95
N GLY A 103 -7.16 -18.39 5.03
CA GLY A 103 -8.56 -18.64 4.68
C GLY A 103 -8.95 -20.12 4.79
N GLN A 104 -8.72 -20.89 3.73
CA GLN A 104 -9.19 -22.27 3.59
C GLN A 104 -8.68 -23.21 4.70
N ALA A 105 -7.43 -23.05 5.15
CA ALA A 105 -6.83 -23.93 6.15
C ALA A 105 -7.61 -23.97 7.47
N GLN A 106 -8.21 -22.84 7.88
CA GLN A 106 -9.05 -22.80 9.08
C GLN A 106 -10.34 -23.60 8.90
N VAL A 107 -10.99 -23.46 7.74
CA VAL A 107 -12.23 -24.18 7.41
C VAL A 107 -11.96 -25.68 7.35
N ASP A 108 -10.85 -26.08 6.73
CA ASP A 108 -10.44 -27.48 6.63
C ASP A 108 -10.15 -28.08 8.01
N LEU A 109 -9.41 -27.36 8.86
CA LEU A 109 -9.08 -27.79 10.21
C LEU A 109 -10.35 -28.00 11.06
N TRP A 110 -11.28 -27.05 11.04
CA TRP A 110 -12.55 -27.17 11.76
C TRP A 110 -13.42 -28.32 11.23
N ALA A 111 -13.40 -28.56 9.91
CA ALA A 111 -14.12 -29.68 9.31
C ALA A 111 -13.52 -31.03 9.73
N VAL A 112 -12.20 -31.16 9.79
CA VAL A 112 -11.51 -32.36 10.30
C VAL A 112 -11.84 -32.57 11.78
N ALA A 113 -11.66 -31.55 12.62
CA ALA A 113 -11.97 -31.63 14.05
C ALA A 113 -13.43 -32.05 14.30
N GLY A 114 -14.38 -31.44 13.59
CA GLY A 114 -15.80 -31.78 13.68
C GLY A 114 -16.10 -33.22 13.25
N LYS A 115 -15.42 -33.75 12.22
CA LYS A 115 -15.55 -35.15 11.80
C LYS A 115 -14.94 -36.13 12.82
N LEU A 116 -13.79 -35.81 13.41
CA LEU A 116 -13.19 -36.63 14.47
C LEU A 116 -14.09 -36.70 15.71
N VAL A 117 -14.72 -35.59 16.10
CA VAL A 117 -15.71 -35.57 17.18
C VAL A 117 -16.92 -36.46 16.85
N ARG A 118 -17.44 -36.40 15.62
CA ARG A 118 -18.53 -37.27 15.17
C ARG A 118 -18.11 -38.76 15.15
N LEU A 119 -16.90 -39.05 14.69
CA LEU A 119 -16.34 -40.40 14.67
C LEU A 119 -16.19 -40.97 16.08
N SER A 120 -15.69 -40.17 17.02
CA SER A 120 -15.59 -40.56 18.42
C SER A 120 -16.98 -40.83 19.01
N ARG A 121 -17.96 -39.96 18.78
CA ARG A 121 -19.37 -40.16 19.22
C ARG A 121 -20.02 -41.40 18.61
N GLY A 122 -19.70 -41.73 17.35
CA GLY A 122 -20.20 -42.92 16.66
C GLY A 122 -19.76 -44.23 17.32
N GLY A 123 -18.55 -44.27 17.89
CA GLY A 123 -18.03 -45.43 18.62
C GLY A 123 -18.82 -45.80 19.87
N TRP A 124 -19.67 -44.89 20.38
CA TRP A 124 -20.56 -45.14 21.52
C TRP A 124 -21.91 -45.75 21.11
N TYR A 125 -22.16 -45.96 19.81
CA TYR A 125 -23.40 -46.59 19.34
C TYR A 125 -23.64 -47.99 19.95
N PRO A 126 -22.64 -48.90 20.03
CA PRO A 126 -22.85 -50.22 20.65
C PRO A 126 -23.22 -50.10 22.14
N VAL A 127 -22.57 -49.19 22.88
CA VAL A 127 -22.90 -48.92 24.29
C VAL A 127 -24.36 -48.51 24.44
N ARG A 128 -24.84 -47.57 23.61
CA ARG A 128 -26.23 -47.11 23.64
C ARG A 128 -27.24 -48.20 23.31
N ARG A 129 -26.86 -49.15 22.44
CA ARG A 129 -27.72 -50.27 22.04
C ARG A 129 -27.76 -51.39 23.08
N VAL A 130 -26.63 -51.66 23.74
CA VAL A 130 -26.49 -52.77 24.70
C VAL A 130 -26.89 -52.37 26.12
N ALA A 131 -26.73 -51.09 26.50
CA ALA A 131 -27.11 -50.59 27.82
C ALA A 131 -28.57 -50.91 28.26
N PRO A 132 -29.62 -50.71 27.43
CA PRO A 132 -30.98 -51.06 27.82
C PRO A 132 -31.18 -52.58 27.96
N LEU A 133 -30.50 -53.40 27.14
CA LEU A 133 -30.56 -54.86 27.23
C LEU A 133 -29.96 -55.36 28.54
N ILE A 134 -28.81 -54.81 28.94
CA ILE A 134 -28.17 -55.13 30.22
C ILE A 134 -29.08 -54.72 31.39
N ARG A 135 -29.72 -53.55 31.29
CA ARG A 135 -30.65 -53.07 32.32
C ARG A 135 -31.91 -53.94 32.41
N GLU A 136 -32.47 -54.38 31.29
CA GLU A 136 -33.65 -55.26 31.29
C GLU A 136 -33.31 -56.65 31.84
N LEU A 137 -32.13 -57.20 31.52
CA LEU A 137 -31.64 -58.43 32.15
C LEU A 137 -31.45 -58.27 33.66
N HIS A 138 -30.96 -57.11 34.10
CA HIS A 138 -30.78 -56.79 35.52
C HIS A 138 -32.09 -56.86 36.30
N GLU A 139 -33.15 -56.26 35.76
CA GLU A 139 -34.45 -56.16 36.43
C GLU A 139 -35.16 -57.53 36.50
N ARG A 140 -34.92 -58.43 35.53
CA ARG A 140 -35.58 -59.74 35.50
C ARG A 140 -34.87 -60.83 36.30
N VAL A 141 -33.53 -60.81 36.37
CA VAL A 141 -32.74 -61.88 37.01
C VAL A 141 -31.47 -61.28 37.65
N GLN A 142 -31.50 -61.06 38.97
CA GLN A 142 -30.41 -60.39 39.70
C GLN A 142 -29.06 -61.14 39.64
N LEU A 143 -29.07 -62.48 39.51
CA LEU A 143 -27.88 -63.33 39.43
C LEU A 143 -27.18 -63.32 38.06
N THR A 144 -27.89 -63.04 36.95
CA THR A 144 -27.28 -63.00 35.60
C THR A 144 -26.43 -61.76 35.35
N LEU A 145 -26.66 -60.67 36.08
CA LEU A 145 -25.89 -59.44 35.90
C LEU A 145 -24.41 -59.66 36.23
N ALA A 146 -24.12 -60.43 37.28
CA ALA A 146 -22.74 -60.59 37.72
C ALA A 146 -21.97 -61.54 36.78
N VAL A 147 -22.56 -62.69 36.43
CA VAL A 147 -21.90 -63.70 35.58
C VAL A 147 -21.75 -63.27 34.12
N VAL A 148 -22.71 -62.56 33.53
CA VAL A 148 -22.71 -62.27 32.07
C VAL A 148 -22.80 -60.78 31.77
N GLY A 149 -23.54 -60.02 32.59
CA GLY A 149 -23.76 -58.58 32.37
C GLY A 149 -22.50 -57.74 32.52
N TRP A 150 -21.74 -57.94 33.60
CA TRP A 150 -20.51 -57.16 33.88
C TRP A 150 -19.38 -57.43 32.88
N PRO A 151 -19.07 -58.69 32.50
CA PRO A 151 -18.04 -58.98 31.50
C PRO A 151 -18.39 -58.42 30.12
N LEU A 152 -19.66 -58.53 29.70
CA LEU A 152 -20.15 -57.93 28.46
C LEU A 152 -20.07 -56.39 28.50
N ALA A 153 -20.47 -55.79 29.63
CA ALA A 153 -20.33 -54.35 29.84
C ALA A 153 -18.86 -53.91 29.76
N ALA A 154 -17.93 -54.67 30.36
CA ALA A 154 -16.50 -54.39 30.34
C ALA A 154 -15.94 -54.42 28.91
N VAL A 155 -16.32 -55.41 28.09
CA VAL A 155 -15.91 -55.48 26.68
C VAL A 155 -16.47 -54.31 25.88
N VAL A 156 -17.77 -54.00 26.03
CA VAL A 156 -18.43 -52.95 25.23
C VAL A 156 -17.98 -51.55 25.64
N LEU A 157 -17.87 -51.27 26.95
CA LEU A 157 -17.36 -49.99 27.46
C LEU A 157 -15.86 -49.84 27.20
N GLY A 158 -15.07 -50.90 27.46
CA GLY A 158 -13.64 -50.92 27.20
C GLY A 158 -13.32 -50.69 25.73
N GLY A 159 -14.04 -51.36 24.82
CA GLY A 159 -13.93 -51.16 23.38
C GLY A 159 -14.31 -49.74 22.94
N ALA A 160 -15.39 -49.17 23.48
CA ALA A 160 -15.80 -47.80 23.17
C ALA A 160 -14.79 -46.75 23.67
N LEU A 161 -14.26 -46.93 24.89
CA LEU A 161 -13.20 -46.08 25.44
C LEU A 161 -11.91 -46.20 24.62
N ALA A 162 -11.51 -47.42 24.27
CA ALA A 162 -10.33 -47.68 23.46
C ALA A 162 -10.44 -47.07 22.06
N TRP A 163 -11.62 -47.21 21.42
CA TRP A 163 -11.94 -46.53 20.17
C TRP A 163 -11.79 -45.02 20.30
N SER A 164 -12.44 -44.40 21.31
CA SER A 164 -12.35 -42.96 21.53
C SER A 164 -10.90 -42.51 21.79
N ALA A 165 -10.13 -43.27 22.58
CA ALA A 165 -8.71 -43.02 22.81
C ALA A 165 -7.90 -43.12 21.51
N GLY A 166 -8.14 -44.14 20.69
CA GLY A 166 -7.52 -44.32 19.38
C GLY A 166 -7.81 -43.17 18.43
N VAL A 167 -9.06 -42.71 18.36
CA VAL A 167 -9.47 -41.55 17.55
C VAL A 167 -8.79 -40.27 18.04
N VAL A 168 -8.73 -40.04 19.36
CA VAL A 168 -8.10 -38.85 19.95
C VAL A 168 -6.59 -38.87 19.73
N LEU A 169 -5.91 -39.97 20.04
CA LEU A 169 -4.45 -40.10 19.87
C LEU A 169 -4.06 -40.05 18.39
N GLY A 170 -4.79 -40.73 17.51
CA GLY A 170 -4.59 -40.65 16.07
C GLY A 170 -4.85 -39.24 15.52
N GLY A 171 -5.91 -38.58 16.03
CA GLY A 171 -6.21 -37.18 15.72
C GLY A 171 -5.08 -36.24 16.16
N ILE A 172 -4.56 -36.37 17.38
CA ILE A 172 -3.43 -35.58 17.90
C ILE A 172 -2.18 -35.82 17.04
N ALA A 173 -1.85 -37.08 16.76
CA ALA A 173 -0.69 -37.46 15.96
C ALA A 173 -0.69 -36.88 14.55
N LEU A 174 -1.87 -36.58 13.99
CA LEU A 174 -2.02 -35.95 12.67
C LEU A 174 -2.16 -34.43 12.74
N LEU A 175 -3.01 -33.93 13.64
CA LEU A 175 -3.35 -32.51 13.73
C LEU A 175 -2.22 -31.68 14.31
N VAL A 176 -1.48 -32.17 15.30
CA VAL A 176 -0.40 -31.39 15.91
C VAL A 176 0.73 -31.11 14.91
N PRO A 177 1.29 -32.11 14.20
CA PRO A 177 2.29 -31.83 13.15
C PRO A 177 1.73 -30.94 12.03
N ALA A 178 0.47 -31.13 11.63
CA ALA A 178 -0.17 -30.28 10.63
C ALA A 178 -0.28 -28.83 11.10
N LEU A 179 -0.69 -28.58 12.34
CA LEU A 179 -0.74 -27.24 12.93
C LEU A 179 0.63 -26.58 13.01
N LEU A 180 1.66 -27.33 13.42
CA LEU A 180 3.04 -26.84 13.46
C LEU A 180 3.53 -26.46 12.05
N LEU A 181 3.28 -27.32 11.05
CA LEU A 181 3.64 -27.05 9.65
C LEU A 181 2.88 -25.84 9.10
N LEU A 182 1.57 -25.76 9.29
CA LEU A 182 0.74 -24.64 8.85
C LEU A 182 1.18 -23.33 9.52
N GLY A 183 1.51 -23.38 10.81
CA GLY A 183 2.05 -22.24 11.56
C GLY A 183 3.40 -21.78 11.02
N ALA A 184 4.32 -22.70 10.73
CA ALA A 184 5.62 -22.39 10.12
C ALA A 184 5.47 -21.78 8.72
N LEU A 185 4.57 -22.33 7.89
CA LEU A 185 4.30 -21.78 6.56
C LEU A 185 3.64 -20.40 6.62
N GLU A 186 2.76 -20.16 7.60
CA GLU A 186 2.13 -18.86 7.79
C GLU A 186 3.15 -17.81 8.29
N ALA A 187 4.05 -18.19 9.19
CA ALA A 187 5.17 -17.35 9.60
C ALA A 187 6.08 -17.00 8.41
N LEU A 188 6.43 -17.98 7.57
CA LEU A 188 7.20 -17.76 6.34
C LEU A 188 6.46 -16.80 5.38
N ARG A 189 5.15 -17.00 5.18
CA ARG A 189 4.32 -16.12 4.34
C ARG A 189 4.31 -14.69 4.87
N LEU A 190 4.19 -14.50 6.19
CA LEU A 190 4.24 -13.18 6.83
C LEU A 190 5.62 -12.55 6.68
N ALA A 191 6.70 -13.32 6.81
CA ALA A 191 8.06 -12.85 6.59
C ALA A 191 8.28 -12.38 5.14
N VAL A 192 7.85 -13.18 4.15
CA VAL A 192 7.91 -12.83 2.72
C VAL A 192 7.06 -11.59 2.42
N ALA A 193 5.83 -11.53 2.92
CA ALA A 193 4.96 -10.38 2.72
C ALA A 193 5.51 -9.11 3.39
N GLY A 194 6.08 -9.24 4.59
CA GLY A 194 6.75 -8.15 5.31
C GLY A 194 7.99 -7.64 4.57
N GLY A 195 8.84 -8.56 4.10
CA GLY A 195 10.02 -8.24 3.30
C GLY A 195 9.66 -7.54 1.99
N ALA A 196 8.68 -8.07 1.25
CA ALA A 196 8.20 -7.47 0.01
C ALA A 196 7.59 -6.07 0.24
N ARG A 197 6.82 -5.86 1.32
CA ARG A 197 6.29 -4.54 1.69
C ARG A 197 7.40 -3.55 2.04
N ARG A 198 8.42 -3.99 2.78
CA ARG A 198 9.58 -3.16 3.13
C ARG A 198 10.35 -2.78 1.88
N LEU A 199 10.60 -3.73 0.97
CA LEU A 199 11.25 -3.48 -0.29
C LEU A 199 10.44 -2.48 -1.14
N ASP A 200 9.13 -2.67 -1.28
CA ASP A 200 8.24 -1.76 -2.02
C ASP A 200 8.26 -0.35 -1.41
N ALA A 201 8.23 -0.23 -0.08
CA ALA A 201 8.33 1.06 0.61
C ALA A 201 9.70 1.73 0.41
N VAL A 202 10.80 0.97 0.50
CA VAL A 202 12.16 1.50 0.26
C VAL A 202 12.30 1.96 -1.18
N VAL A 203 11.89 1.15 -2.15
CA VAL A 203 11.92 1.50 -3.57
C VAL A 203 11.12 2.78 -3.82
N ARG A 204 9.89 2.86 -3.30
CA ARG A 204 9.06 4.06 -3.44
C ARG A 204 9.64 5.30 -2.76
N SER A 205 10.23 5.14 -1.58
CA SER A 205 10.89 6.27 -0.89
C SER A 205 12.08 6.80 -1.68
N ARG A 206 12.84 5.92 -2.36
CA ARG A 206 13.94 6.28 -3.25
C ARG A 206 13.46 6.87 -4.59
N LEU A 207 12.27 6.51 -5.04
CA LEU A 207 11.67 7.05 -6.26
C LEU A 207 11.00 8.40 -6.08
N GLY A 208 11.01 9.00 -4.88
CA GLY A 208 10.71 10.43 -4.72
C GLY A 208 9.29 10.81 -4.28
N GLY A 209 8.42 9.85 -3.95
CA GLY A 209 7.16 10.16 -3.27
C GLY A 209 5.89 9.52 -3.86
N PRO A 210 4.70 9.92 -3.38
CA PRO A 210 3.42 9.50 -3.95
C PRO A 210 3.20 10.14 -5.33
N ALA A 211 2.48 9.43 -6.21
CA ALA A 211 2.12 9.98 -7.52
C ALA A 211 1.15 11.15 -7.40
N GLY A 212 1.03 11.94 -8.45
CA GLY A 212 0.01 12.94 -8.64
C GLY A 212 -1.11 12.47 -9.54
N CYS A 213 -2.33 12.86 -9.19
CA CYS A 213 -3.41 12.82 -10.15
C CYS A 213 -3.35 14.08 -11.03
N GLN A 214 -3.38 13.94 -12.36
CA GLN A 214 -3.42 15.11 -13.26
C GLN A 214 -4.75 15.87 -13.21
N GLU A 215 -5.83 15.23 -12.76
CA GLU A 215 -7.17 15.84 -12.73
C GLU A 215 -7.41 16.62 -11.44
N CYS A 216 -7.13 16.01 -10.27
CA CYS A 216 -7.42 16.62 -8.97
C CYS A 216 -6.18 17.10 -8.21
N TYR A 217 -4.97 16.93 -8.77
CA TYR A 217 -3.68 17.34 -8.21
C TYR A 217 -3.31 16.75 -6.83
N ARG A 218 -4.16 15.92 -6.24
CA ARG A 218 -3.91 15.29 -4.94
C ARG A 218 -2.82 14.22 -5.01
N PRO A 219 -2.07 14.02 -3.91
CA PRO A 219 -1.09 12.95 -3.82
C PRO A 219 -1.82 11.60 -3.70
N VAL A 220 -1.37 10.63 -4.48
CA VAL A 220 -1.89 9.27 -4.54
C VAL A 220 -0.83 8.32 -3.98
N PRO A 221 -0.81 8.08 -2.65
CA PRO A 221 0.17 7.19 -2.02
C PRO A 221 -0.10 5.72 -2.33
N LEU A 222 -1.32 5.37 -2.73
CA LEU A 222 -1.68 4.03 -3.17
C LEU A 222 -2.76 4.17 -4.24
N PRO A 223 -2.44 3.96 -5.52
CA PRO A 223 -3.44 3.98 -6.56
C PRO A 223 -4.32 2.73 -6.49
N TRP A 224 -5.53 2.82 -7.03
CA TRP A 224 -6.36 1.64 -7.25
C TRP A 224 -6.00 1.04 -8.61
N PHE A 225 -6.07 -0.28 -8.72
CA PHE A 225 -5.65 -1.03 -9.89
C PHE A 225 -6.82 -1.77 -10.53
N ARG A 226 -6.92 -1.70 -11.86
CA ARG A 226 -7.86 -2.52 -12.63
C ARG A 226 -7.25 -3.90 -12.87
N CYS A 227 -8.07 -4.94 -12.77
CA CYS A 227 -7.66 -6.29 -13.11
C CYS A 227 -7.27 -6.38 -14.60
N SER A 228 -6.16 -7.04 -14.92
CA SER A 228 -5.73 -7.27 -16.31
C SER A 228 -6.38 -8.50 -16.97
N GLY A 229 -7.52 -8.95 -16.44
CA GLY A 229 -8.19 -10.15 -16.95
C GLY A 229 -9.06 -9.77 -18.14
N PRO A 230 -9.17 -10.61 -19.18
CA PRO A 230 -10.15 -10.39 -20.23
C PRO A 230 -11.55 -10.32 -19.60
N ASP A 231 -12.33 -9.32 -19.99
CA ASP A 231 -13.69 -9.04 -19.50
C ASP A 231 -13.81 -8.86 -17.97
N CYS A 232 -12.73 -8.43 -17.30
CA CYS A 232 -12.72 -8.21 -15.87
C CYS A 232 -12.45 -6.75 -15.48
N ASP A 233 -13.51 -6.01 -15.14
CA ASP A 233 -13.40 -4.62 -14.64
C ASP A 233 -13.35 -4.52 -13.10
N ARG A 234 -12.78 -5.54 -12.45
CA ARG A 234 -12.67 -5.54 -10.99
C ARG A 234 -11.54 -4.62 -10.53
N THR A 235 -11.88 -3.76 -9.58
CA THR A 235 -10.96 -2.90 -8.84
C THR A 235 -10.24 -3.65 -7.71
N HIS A 236 -8.93 -3.42 -7.61
CA HIS A 236 -8.12 -3.79 -6.46
C HIS A 236 -7.56 -2.55 -5.77
N ARG A 237 -8.03 -2.29 -4.55
CA ARG A 237 -7.72 -1.08 -3.77
C ARG A 237 -6.41 -1.21 -3.00
N ASP A 238 -6.00 -2.44 -2.69
CA ASP A 238 -4.75 -2.71 -2.00
C ASP A 238 -4.09 -3.98 -2.53
N LEU A 239 -3.17 -3.85 -3.48
CA LEU A 239 -2.37 -4.96 -4.01
C LEU A 239 -1.12 -5.27 -3.17
N ARG A 240 -0.94 -4.65 -2.01
CA ARG A 240 0.23 -4.95 -1.17
C ARG A 240 0.20 -6.42 -0.72
N PRO A 241 1.37 -7.07 -0.61
CA PRO A 241 1.49 -8.44 -0.11
C PRO A 241 0.69 -8.67 1.18
N GLY A 242 -0.08 -9.75 1.30
CA GLY A 242 -0.96 -9.98 2.45
C GLY A 242 -1.79 -11.25 2.38
N ALA A 243 -2.94 -11.26 3.06
CA ALA A 243 -3.81 -12.43 3.16
C ALA A 243 -4.47 -12.85 1.83
N LEU A 244 -4.56 -11.92 0.87
CA LEU A 244 -5.07 -12.17 -0.48
C LEU A 244 -3.94 -12.54 -1.48
N GLY A 245 -2.73 -12.77 -0.99
CA GLY A 245 -1.56 -13.09 -1.82
C GLY A 245 -0.27 -12.47 -1.29
N ALA A 246 0.78 -13.26 -1.11
CA ALA A 246 2.09 -12.78 -0.63
C ALA A 246 3.01 -12.32 -1.78
N TRP A 247 3.10 -13.11 -2.84
CA TRP A 247 3.93 -12.82 -4.03
C TRP A 247 3.10 -12.58 -5.30
N TRP A 248 1.94 -13.21 -5.35
CA TRP A 248 0.91 -13.04 -6.37
C TRP A 248 -0.46 -13.05 -5.70
N ARG A 249 -1.39 -12.27 -6.24
CA ARG A 249 -2.81 -12.29 -5.89
C ARG A 249 -3.58 -12.91 -7.04
N ARG A 250 -4.58 -13.73 -6.75
CA ARG A 250 -5.50 -14.24 -7.77
C ARG A 250 -6.83 -13.49 -7.67
N CYS A 251 -7.17 -12.70 -8.68
CA CYS A 251 -8.48 -12.06 -8.78
C CYS A 251 -9.59 -13.13 -8.82
N GLY A 252 -10.82 -12.76 -8.45
CA GLY A 252 -11.96 -13.67 -8.57
C GLY A 252 -12.23 -14.20 -9.98
N CYS A 253 -11.81 -13.47 -11.03
CA CYS A 253 -11.85 -13.96 -12.41
C CYS A 253 -10.78 -15.00 -12.75
N GLY A 254 -9.84 -15.27 -11.84
CA GLY A 254 -8.74 -16.21 -12.02
C GLY A 254 -7.41 -15.59 -12.43
N GLN A 255 -7.40 -14.32 -12.88
CA GLN A 255 -6.19 -13.62 -13.30
C GLN A 255 -5.19 -13.43 -12.15
N LEU A 256 -3.91 -13.67 -12.43
CA LEU A 256 -2.82 -13.45 -11.49
C LEU A 256 -2.32 -11.99 -11.59
N LEU A 257 -2.37 -11.30 -10.45
CA LEU A 257 -1.93 -9.93 -10.29
C LEU A 257 -0.66 -9.87 -9.45
N PRO A 258 0.31 -9.01 -9.80
CA PRO A 258 1.51 -8.81 -8.98
C PRO A 258 1.12 -8.23 -7.60
N THR A 259 1.82 -8.66 -6.55
CA THR A 259 1.66 -8.07 -5.21
C THR A 259 2.85 -7.17 -4.91
N THR A 260 2.70 -5.87 -5.14
CA THR A 260 3.56 -4.73 -4.77
C THR A 260 3.07 -3.56 -5.61
N VAL A 261 3.10 -2.34 -5.06
CA VAL A 261 2.63 -1.15 -5.79
C VAL A 261 3.51 -0.92 -7.01
N PHE A 262 4.84 -1.05 -6.85
CA PHE A 262 5.78 -0.83 -7.93
C PHE A 262 5.57 -1.75 -9.14
N ARG A 263 5.38 -3.07 -8.91
CA ARG A 263 5.14 -4.02 -10.01
C ARG A 263 3.75 -3.89 -10.61
N ALA A 264 2.76 -3.51 -9.81
CA ALA A 264 1.39 -3.32 -10.27
C ALA A 264 1.28 -2.08 -11.18
N ALA A 265 1.88 -0.95 -10.79
CA ALA A 265 1.86 0.29 -11.58
C ALA A 265 2.51 0.16 -12.96
N ARG A 266 3.45 -0.78 -13.14
CA ARG A 266 4.09 -1.09 -14.44
C ARG A 266 3.28 -2.03 -15.34
N ARG A 267 2.25 -2.70 -14.83
CA ARG A 267 1.57 -3.80 -15.53
C ARG A 267 0.06 -3.66 -15.62
N LEU A 268 -0.54 -2.86 -14.74
CA LEU A 268 -1.97 -2.74 -14.58
C LEU A 268 -2.38 -1.27 -14.79
N GLY A 269 -3.55 -1.07 -15.40
CA GLY A 269 -4.22 0.22 -15.39
C GLY A 269 -4.49 0.67 -13.95
N HIS A 270 -4.27 1.94 -13.66
CA HIS A 270 -4.33 2.47 -12.31
C HIS A 270 -4.92 3.88 -12.29
N TYR A 271 -5.63 4.19 -11.21
CA TYR A 271 -6.48 5.38 -11.15
C TYR A 271 -6.54 5.97 -9.75
N CYS A 272 -6.95 7.23 -9.69
CA CYS A 272 -6.94 8.02 -8.47
C CYS A 272 -8.08 7.58 -7.52
N PRO A 273 -7.81 7.28 -6.25
CA PRO A 273 -8.86 6.92 -5.28
C PRO A 273 -9.80 8.08 -4.93
N ALA A 274 -9.43 9.33 -5.25
CA ALA A 274 -10.19 10.52 -4.91
C ALA A 274 -11.18 10.94 -6.02
N CYS A 275 -10.74 10.98 -7.28
CA CYS A 275 -11.58 11.39 -8.41
C CYS A 275 -11.85 10.28 -9.44
N SER A 276 -11.27 9.09 -9.26
CA SER A 276 -11.39 7.95 -10.18
C SER A 276 -10.85 8.17 -11.61
N ALA A 277 -10.17 9.30 -11.86
CA ALA A 277 -9.48 9.54 -13.12
C ALA A 277 -8.27 8.59 -13.29
N ASP A 278 -8.01 8.17 -14.53
CA ASP A 278 -6.83 7.39 -14.88
C ASP A 278 -5.56 8.19 -14.56
N LEU A 279 -4.60 7.53 -13.92
CA LEU A 279 -3.31 8.13 -13.62
C LEU A 279 -2.38 7.93 -14.82
N ARG A 280 -1.40 8.83 -14.97
CA ARG A 280 -0.33 8.72 -15.97
C ARG A 280 0.33 7.35 -15.90
N GLU A 281 0.77 6.83 -17.05
CA GLU A 281 1.50 5.57 -17.07
C GLU A 281 2.70 5.63 -16.11
N HIS A 282 2.98 4.52 -15.44
CA HIS A 282 4.09 4.45 -14.47
C HIS A 282 3.94 5.38 -13.25
N ALA A 283 2.74 5.90 -12.97
CA ALA A 283 2.49 6.67 -11.75
C ALA A 283 2.90 5.86 -10.50
N ALA A 284 3.51 6.55 -9.54
CA ALA A 284 4.13 5.98 -8.34
C ALA A 284 5.38 5.12 -8.59
N THR A 285 5.92 5.12 -9.82
CA THR A 285 7.21 4.51 -10.15
C THR A 285 8.22 5.48 -10.78
N ILE A 286 7.77 6.67 -11.19
CA ILE A 286 8.60 7.77 -11.68
C ILE A 286 8.55 8.91 -10.64
N PRO A 287 9.69 9.54 -10.30
CA PRO A 287 9.70 10.73 -9.46
C PRO A 287 8.93 11.89 -10.06
N GLU A 288 8.19 12.61 -9.23
CA GLU A 288 7.51 13.85 -9.60
C GLU A 288 8.13 15.02 -8.81
N VAL A 289 8.47 16.09 -9.53
CA VAL A 289 8.89 17.38 -8.98
C VAL A 289 7.80 18.39 -9.31
N ARG A 290 7.22 18.98 -8.28
CA ARG A 290 6.18 20.01 -8.41
C ARG A 290 6.75 21.33 -7.95
N VAL A 291 6.78 22.29 -8.86
CA VAL A 291 7.37 23.62 -8.63
C VAL A 291 6.35 24.68 -8.99
N PRO A 292 5.65 25.24 -8.00
CA PRO A 292 4.89 26.46 -8.19
C PRO A 292 5.83 27.65 -8.42
N VAL A 293 5.51 28.44 -9.43
CA VAL A 293 6.18 29.70 -9.76
C VAL A 293 5.31 30.84 -9.26
N ILE A 294 5.79 31.58 -8.27
CA ILE A 294 5.05 32.64 -7.58
C ILE A 294 5.81 33.96 -7.71
N GLY A 295 5.11 35.09 -7.72
CA GLY A 295 5.69 36.42 -7.87
C GLY A 295 4.63 37.44 -8.27
N ALA A 296 4.98 38.72 -8.20
CA ALA A 296 4.06 39.81 -8.47
C ALA A 296 3.46 39.73 -9.89
N VAL A 297 2.30 40.34 -10.11
CA VAL A 297 1.71 40.45 -11.45
C VAL A 297 2.69 41.22 -12.35
N SER A 298 2.89 40.72 -13.58
CA SER A 298 3.89 41.24 -14.54
C SER A 298 5.38 41.08 -14.14
N ALA A 299 5.68 40.31 -13.09
CA ALA A 299 7.07 40.02 -12.71
C ALA A 299 7.82 39.07 -13.68
N GLY A 300 7.20 38.58 -14.75
CA GLY A 300 7.86 37.70 -15.73
C GLY A 300 7.81 36.19 -15.44
N LYS A 301 6.91 35.71 -14.57
CA LYS A 301 6.73 34.28 -14.22
C LYS A 301 6.55 33.36 -15.43
N THR A 302 5.62 33.71 -16.32
CA THR A 302 5.32 32.93 -17.53
C THR A 302 6.54 32.84 -18.44
N ARG A 303 7.24 33.97 -18.63
CA ARG A 303 8.45 34.06 -19.46
C ARG A 303 9.59 33.21 -18.88
N LEU A 304 9.77 33.26 -17.56
CA LEU A 304 10.74 32.43 -16.84
C LEU A 304 10.45 30.94 -17.03
N THR A 305 9.20 30.53 -16.85
CA THR A 305 8.77 29.12 -16.98
C THR A 305 9.14 28.56 -18.37
N PHE A 306 8.79 29.26 -19.45
CA PHE A 306 9.09 28.79 -20.80
C PHE A 306 10.58 28.85 -21.15
N ALA A 307 11.28 29.91 -20.76
CA ALA A 307 12.73 30.01 -20.97
C ALA A 307 13.49 28.89 -20.24
N ALA A 308 13.07 28.55 -19.02
CA ALA A 308 13.64 27.46 -18.25
C ALA A 308 13.37 26.09 -18.90
N LEU A 309 12.15 25.85 -19.39
CA LEU A 309 11.82 24.61 -20.11
C LEU A 309 12.61 24.46 -21.42
N LEU A 310 12.80 25.56 -22.16
CA LEU A 310 13.62 25.57 -23.37
C LEU A 310 15.08 25.20 -23.08
N GLU A 311 15.65 25.73 -21.99
CA GLU A 311 17.04 25.45 -21.61
C GLU A 311 17.23 24.04 -21.01
N LEU A 312 16.18 23.47 -20.40
CA LEU A 312 16.22 22.10 -19.87
C LEU A 312 16.30 21.03 -20.98
N GLY A 313 16.05 21.39 -22.24
CA GLY A 313 16.29 20.52 -23.39
C GLY A 313 15.29 19.37 -23.52
N ASP A 314 15.78 18.14 -23.66
CA ASP A 314 15.07 16.86 -23.94
C ASP A 314 13.83 16.63 -23.06
N VAL A 315 12.73 17.28 -23.46
CA VAL A 315 11.43 17.29 -22.81
C VAL A 315 10.47 16.46 -23.65
N GLU A 316 9.92 15.41 -23.06
CA GLU A 316 8.79 14.68 -23.60
C GLU A 316 7.48 15.21 -22.97
N PHE A 317 6.48 15.47 -23.82
CA PHE A 317 5.15 15.87 -23.37
C PHE A 317 4.22 14.66 -23.37
N ASP A 318 3.59 14.40 -22.23
CA ASP A 318 2.60 13.33 -22.08
C ASP A 318 1.22 13.72 -22.64
N ASP A 319 0.93 15.02 -22.76
CA ASP A 319 -0.35 15.53 -23.25
C ASP A 319 -0.18 16.66 -24.28
N GLU A 320 -1.03 16.61 -25.30
CA GLU A 320 -1.02 17.54 -26.43
C GLU A 320 -1.33 18.99 -26.00
N ALA A 321 -2.08 19.16 -24.91
CA ALA A 321 -2.38 20.48 -24.35
C ALA A 321 -1.11 21.15 -23.81
N SER A 322 -0.32 20.43 -22.99
CA SER A 322 0.97 20.91 -22.48
C SER A 322 1.95 21.19 -23.61
N ARG A 323 1.97 20.35 -24.66
CA ARG A 323 2.80 20.57 -25.85
C ARG A 323 2.46 21.88 -26.56
N ARG A 324 1.17 22.15 -26.82
CA ARG A 324 0.74 23.40 -27.47
C ARG A 324 1.09 24.64 -26.67
N VAL A 325 0.88 24.59 -25.35
CA VAL A 325 1.22 25.68 -24.43
C VAL A 325 2.74 25.94 -24.47
N PHE A 326 3.55 24.88 -24.49
CA PHE A 326 4.99 25.00 -24.64
C PHE A 326 5.40 25.57 -26.00
N ASP A 327 4.85 25.06 -27.11
CA ASP A 327 5.19 25.52 -28.46
C ASP A 327 4.86 27.01 -28.65
N GLU A 328 3.72 27.46 -28.11
CA GLU A 328 3.32 28.87 -28.09
C GLU A 328 4.28 29.72 -27.25
N GLY A 329 4.58 29.28 -26.02
CA GLY A 329 5.52 29.97 -25.15
C GLY A 329 6.94 30.04 -25.74
N ALA A 330 7.40 28.94 -26.33
CA ALA A 330 8.68 28.84 -27.00
C ALA A 330 8.81 29.77 -28.20
N ARG A 331 7.72 29.95 -28.96
CA ARG A 331 7.65 30.93 -30.05
C ARG A 331 7.77 32.35 -29.50
N ILE A 332 7.03 32.70 -28.45
CA ILE A 332 7.09 34.04 -27.84
C ILE A 332 8.51 34.38 -27.36
N ILE A 333 9.21 33.43 -26.73
CA ILE A 333 10.60 33.62 -26.29
C ILE A 333 11.54 33.84 -27.49
N ARG A 334 11.45 32.99 -28.53
CA ARG A 334 12.31 33.06 -29.71
C ARG A 334 12.09 34.32 -30.55
N GLU A 335 10.84 34.73 -30.72
CA GLU A 335 10.46 35.92 -31.49
C GLU A 335 10.63 37.22 -30.69
N ARG A 336 11.04 37.13 -29.42
CA ARG A 336 11.13 38.26 -28.47
C ARG A 336 9.81 39.05 -28.37
N ALA A 337 8.69 38.40 -28.65
CA ALA A 337 7.37 39.01 -28.64
C ALA A 337 6.92 39.33 -27.19
N GLU A 338 6.03 40.30 -27.05
CA GLU A 338 5.38 40.58 -25.77
C GLU A 338 4.42 39.44 -25.41
N THR A 339 4.50 38.95 -24.16
CA THR A 339 3.50 38.01 -23.64
C THR A 339 2.19 38.76 -23.40
N SER A 340 1.11 38.34 -24.04
CA SER A 340 -0.23 38.82 -23.71
C SER A 340 -0.59 38.42 -22.27
N LYS A 341 -1.37 39.27 -21.59
CA LYS A 341 -1.84 39.00 -20.22
C LYS A 341 -2.61 37.67 -20.22
N THR A 342 -2.20 36.71 -19.39
CA THR A 342 -2.95 35.47 -19.18
C THR A 342 -4.38 35.81 -18.79
N ALA A 343 -5.36 35.37 -19.60
CA ALA A 343 -6.76 35.72 -19.39
C ALA A 343 -7.25 35.20 -18.03
N ALA A 344 -7.91 36.08 -17.27
CA ALA A 344 -8.52 35.73 -15.99
C ALA A 344 -9.61 34.66 -16.17
N GLY A 345 -9.65 33.66 -15.27
CA GLY A 345 -10.75 32.69 -15.17
C GLY A 345 -10.51 31.31 -15.80
N HIS A 346 -9.33 31.01 -16.31
CA HIS A 346 -8.94 29.63 -16.65
C HIS A 346 -7.83 29.18 -15.68
N PHE A 347 -8.02 28.01 -15.06
CA PHE A 347 -6.99 27.37 -14.23
C PHE A 347 -5.65 27.39 -15.00
N PRO A 348 -4.52 27.74 -14.36
CA PRO A 348 -3.27 27.78 -15.09
C PRO A 348 -2.98 26.37 -15.60
N ALA A 349 -2.73 26.26 -16.89
CA ALA A 349 -2.28 25.03 -17.51
C ALA A 349 -0.95 24.66 -16.84
N ALA A 350 -0.99 23.71 -15.90
CA ALA A 350 0.23 23.17 -15.32
C ALA A 350 1.03 22.54 -16.46
N VAL A 351 2.18 23.09 -16.80
CA VAL A 351 3.01 22.53 -17.86
C VAL A 351 3.70 21.30 -17.26
N THR A 352 3.24 20.12 -17.67
CA THR A 352 3.80 18.86 -17.23
C THR A 352 4.75 18.34 -18.29
N VAL A 353 6.00 18.12 -17.88
CA VAL A 353 7.06 17.64 -18.77
C VAL A 353 7.72 16.41 -18.17
N ARG A 354 8.08 15.47 -19.02
CA ARG A 354 8.90 14.31 -18.67
C ARG A 354 10.32 14.61 -19.12
N LEU A 355 11.24 14.65 -18.16
CA LEU A 355 12.65 14.95 -18.38
C LEU A 355 13.47 13.69 -18.25
N ARG A 356 14.51 13.55 -19.08
CA ARG A 356 15.59 12.62 -18.77
C ARG A 356 16.44 13.16 -17.65
N VAL A 357 16.71 12.32 -16.65
CA VAL A 357 17.48 12.69 -15.46
C VAL A 357 18.53 11.64 -15.17
N ARG A 358 19.72 12.12 -14.80
CA ARG A 358 20.75 11.32 -14.13
C ARG A 358 20.49 11.39 -12.63
N ARG A 359 20.70 10.27 -11.94
CA ARG A 359 20.64 10.19 -10.48
C ARG A 359 22.00 9.83 -9.93
N GLY A 360 22.46 10.57 -8.93
CA GLY A 360 23.65 10.20 -8.17
C GLY A 360 23.40 8.89 -7.40
N PHE A 361 24.29 7.91 -7.58
CA PHE A 361 24.30 6.59 -6.92
C PHE A 361 23.29 5.53 -7.40
N GLY A 362 23.49 5.00 -8.62
CA GLY A 362 23.14 3.62 -8.98
C GLY A 362 21.68 3.17 -8.84
N GLN A 363 20.71 4.08 -9.02
CA GLN A 363 19.27 3.81 -8.81
C GLN A 363 18.46 3.80 -10.12
N LEU A 364 17.47 2.91 -10.20
CA LEU A 364 16.54 2.74 -11.31
C LEU A 364 15.77 4.03 -11.65
N GLY A 365 15.69 4.35 -12.95
CA GLY A 365 14.83 5.40 -13.51
C GLY A 365 15.62 6.49 -14.22
N GLU A 366 15.48 6.55 -15.55
CA GLU A 366 16.11 7.57 -16.41
C GLU A 366 15.25 8.83 -16.57
N HIS A 367 14.05 8.86 -15.98
CA HIS A 367 13.09 9.94 -16.17
C HIS A 367 12.54 10.48 -14.86
N ALA A 368 12.16 11.76 -14.88
CA ALA A 368 11.37 12.42 -13.85
C ALA A 368 10.27 13.28 -14.49
N TYR A 369 9.13 13.39 -13.82
CA TYR A 369 8.11 14.37 -14.16
C TYR A 369 8.39 15.69 -13.45
N LEU A 370 8.36 16.79 -14.20
CA LEU A 370 8.39 18.14 -13.69
C LEU A 370 7.05 18.80 -14.00
N HIS A 371 6.37 19.27 -12.97
CA HIS A 371 5.12 20.01 -13.05
C HIS A 371 5.40 21.45 -12.67
N LEU A 372 5.29 22.35 -13.64
CA LEU A 372 5.44 23.79 -13.43
C LEU A 372 4.06 24.42 -13.37
N PHE A 373 3.78 25.11 -12.27
CA PHE A 373 2.52 25.81 -12.07
C PHE A 373 2.76 27.31 -12.13
N ASP A 374 2.30 27.98 -13.19
CA ASP A 374 2.30 29.44 -13.26
C ASP A 374 1.11 29.97 -12.45
N ALA A 375 1.33 30.26 -11.17
CA ALA A 375 0.30 30.88 -10.36
C ALA A 375 0.21 32.37 -10.76
N ALA A 376 -0.70 32.70 -11.69
CA ALA A 376 -1.00 34.09 -11.99
C ALA A 376 -1.28 34.86 -10.69
N GLY A 377 -0.65 36.02 -10.49
CA GLY A 377 -0.71 36.78 -9.24
C GLY A 377 -2.11 37.27 -8.83
N GLU A 378 -3.13 36.94 -9.61
CA GLU A 378 -4.53 37.26 -9.44
C GLU A 378 -5.28 36.22 -8.59
N PHE A 379 -4.78 34.97 -8.47
CA PHE A 379 -5.39 33.88 -7.68
C PHE A 379 -5.41 34.09 -6.16
N TYR A 380 -4.98 35.26 -5.67
CA TYR A 380 -5.01 35.64 -4.26
C TYR A 380 -6.29 36.40 -3.85
N GLN A 381 -7.21 36.65 -4.79
CA GLN A 381 -8.41 37.45 -4.53
C GLN A 381 -9.66 36.60 -4.21
N ASP A 382 -9.80 35.41 -4.79
CA ASP A 382 -11.03 34.61 -4.64
C ASP A 382 -10.87 33.43 -3.66
N TRP A 383 -11.71 33.43 -2.62
CA TRP A 383 -11.68 32.51 -1.48
C TRP A 383 -12.33 31.13 -1.74
N ASP A 384 -13.06 30.95 -2.86
CA ASP A 384 -14.00 29.82 -3.04
C ASP A 384 -13.56 28.66 -3.96
N GLU A 385 -12.42 28.76 -4.66
CA GLU A 385 -12.02 27.72 -5.61
C GLU A 385 -11.03 26.70 -5.01
N ASN A 386 -11.56 25.81 -4.16
CA ASN A 386 -10.85 24.74 -3.44
C ASN A 386 -10.00 23.78 -4.32
N ALA A 387 -10.24 23.71 -5.64
CA ALA A 387 -9.46 22.87 -6.55
C ALA A 387 -8.16 23.54 -7.02
N ALA A 388 -8.15 24.88 -7.12
CA ALA A 388 -7.05 25.65 -7.71
C ALA A 388 -5.78 25.69 -6.86
N LEU A 389 -5.76 25.12 -5.64
CA LEU A 389 -4.65 25.30 -4.69
C LEU A 389 -4.03 24.00 -4.17
N SER A 390 -4.59 22.85 -4.55
CA SER A 390 -4.04 21.53 -4.18
C SER A 390 -2.61 21.30 -4.72
N PHE A 391 -2.16 22.11 -5.70
CA PHE A 391 -0.78 22.09 -6.19
C PHE A 391 0.23 22.67 -5.19
N LEU A 392 -0.18 23.60 -4.31
CA LEU A 392 0.68 24.18 -3.26
C LEU A 392 0.90 23.18 -2.11
N ASP A 393 -0.14 22.41 -1.76
CA ASP A 393 -0.11 21.45 -0.64
C ASP A 393 0.99 20.39 -0.77
N ASN A 394 1.42 20.11 -2.01
CA ASN A 394 2.38 19.05 -2.32
C ASN A 394 3.56 19.59 -3.14
N ALA A 395 3.82 20.90 -3.06
CA ALA A 395 4.98 21.50 -3.68
C ALA A 395 6.25 20.83 -3.15
N THR A 396 7.15 20.49 -4.07
CA THR A 396 8.45 19.87 -3.73
C THR A 396 9.57 20.88 -3.56
N GLY A 397 9.34 22.08 -4.08
CA GLY A 397 10.15 23.29 -4.01
C GLY A 397 9.34 24.46 -4.57
N LEU A 398 9.80 25.69 -4.32
CA LEU A 398 9.12 26.90 -4.76
C LEU A 398 10.08 27.79 -5.56
N VAL A 399 9.59 28.41 -6.63
CA VAL A 399 10.30 29.50 -7.31
C VAL A 399 9.58 30.81 -7.00
N PHE A 400 10.28 31.76 -6.40
CA PHE A 400 9.81 33.12 -6.18
C PHE A 400 10.47 34.06 -7.17
N VAL A 401 9.66 34.67 -8.02
CA VAL A 401 10.09 35.58 -9.09
C VAL A 401 10.09 37.00 -8.57
N LEU A 402 11.28 37.58 -8.53
CA LEU A 402 11.55 38.93 -8.07
C LEU A 402 11.90 39.80 -9.28
N ASP A 403 11.11 40.86 -9.49
CA ASP A 403 11.40 41.87 -10.49
C ASP A 403 12.35 42.91 -9.88
N PRO A 404 13.59 43.07 -10.37
CA PRO A 404 14.53 43.98 -9.75
C PRO A 404 14.09 45.45 -9.88
N PHE A 405 13.22 45.79 -10.84
CA PHE A 405 12.73 47.16 -11.04
C PHE A 405 11.65 47.58 -10.03
N THR A 406 11.25 46.68 -9.12
CA THR A 406 10.45 47.06 -7.93
C THR A 406 11.29 47.23 -6.67
N VAL A 407 12.60 46.96 -6.73
CA VAL A 407 13.52 47.10 -5.60
C VAL A 407 13.79 48.59 -5.35
N PRO A 408 13.71 49.08 -4.09
CA PRO A 408 13.82 50.51 -3.80
C PRO A 408 15.06 51.20 -4.39
N ALA A 409 16.25 50.59 -4.26
CA ALA A 409 17.49 51.17 -4.78
C ALA A 409 17.48 51.30 -6.32
N VAL A 410 16.99 50.27 -7.03
CA VAL A 410 16.89 50.27 -8.50
C VAL A 410 15.83 51.26 -8.97
N LEU A 411 14.68 51.32 -8.29
CA LEU A 411 13.60 52.23 -8.63
C LEU A 411 14.01 53.70 -8.45
N ALA A 412 14.78 54.01 -7.40
CA ALA A 412 15.28 55.36 -7.15
C ALA A 412 16.21 55.86 -8.29
N GLU A 413 17.00 54.96 -8.88
CA GLU A 413 17.91 55.30 -9.98
C GLU A 413 17.23 55.33 -11.35
N THR A 414 16.35 54.37 -11.62
CA THR A 414 15.70 54.18 -12.93
C THR A 414 14.44 55.02 -13.13
N ALA A 415 14.01 55.76 -12.10
CA ALA A 415 12.87 56.67 -12.17
C ALA A 415 13.06 57.71 -13.30
N GLY A 416 12.19 57.65 -14.31
CA GLY A 416 12.22 58.56 -15.46
C GLY A 416 13.20 58.17 -16.58
N GLN A 417 13.86 57.02 -16.48
CA GLN A 417 14.72 56.48 -17.55
C GLN A 417 13.94 55.57 -18.51
N GLU A 418 14.41 55.48 -19.76
CA GLU A 418 13.79 54.63 -20.80
C GLU A 418 13.87 53.12 -20.45
N VAL A 419 14.89 52.72 -19.68
CA VAL A 419 15.06 51.35 -19.17
C VAL A 419 13.83 50.89 -18.39
N LEU A 420 13.22 51.77 -17.59
CA LEU A 420 12.00 51.46 -16.82
C LEU A 420 10.80 51.19 -17.73
N GLY A 421 10.71 51.89 -18.86
CA GLY A 421 9.68 51.66 -19.88
C GLY A 421 9.83 50.30 -20.56
N ARG A 422 11.07 49.93 -20.93
CA ARG A 422 11.40 48.61 -21.51
C ARG A 422 11.22 47.46 -20.51
N ALA A 423 11.48 47.72 -19.22
CA ALA A 423 11.43 46.70 -18.19
C ALA A 423 10.00 46.25 -17.87
N HIS A 424 8.97 47.07 -18.11
CA HIS A 424 7.58 46.81 -17.68
C HIS A 424 7.50 46.28 -16.22
N PRO A 425 7.77 47.14 -15.21
CA PRO A 425 7.90 46.71 -13.83
C PRO A 425 6.63 46.07 -13.28
N ALA A 426 6.80 45.16 -12.33
CA ALA A 426 5.70 44.50 -11.65
C ALA A 426 4.82 45.50 -10.88
N THR A 427 3.52 45.22 -10.79
CA THR A 427 2.53 46.17 -10.26
C THR A 427 2.45 46.21 -8.73
N ARG A 428 3.11 45.29 -8.03
CA ARG A 428 3.13 45.20 -6.56
C ARG A 428 4.55 45.09 -6.04
N ASP A 429 4.73 45.56 -4.82
CA ASP A 429 5.94 45.35 -4.04
C ASP A 429 6.25 43.85 -3.86
N ALA A 430 7.53 43.51 -3.98
CA ALA A 430 8.05 42.16 -3.88
C ALA A 430 7.89 41.61 -2.45
N GLU A 431 8.14 42.44 -1.43
CA GLU A 431 8.03 42.02 -0.03
C GLU A 431 6.57 41.73 0.36
N ALA A 432 5.64 42.62 0.01
CA ALA A 432 4.22 42.36 0.21
C ALA A 432 3.75 41.04 -0.47
N THR A 433 4.25 40.77 -1.68
CA THR A 433 3.92 39.53 -2.41
C THR A 433 4.49 38.28 -1.74
N TYR A 434 5.72 38.37 -1.23
CA TYR A 434 6.34 37.30 -0.45
C TYR A 434 5.53 37.00 0.83
N GLN A 435 5.17 38.02 1.61
CA GLN A 435 4.44 37.85 2.86
C GLN A 435 3.07 37.19 2.65
N LEU A 436 2.33 37.62 1.62
CA LEU A 436 1.05 36.99 1.23
C LEU A 436 1.24 35.51 0.86
N THR A 437 2.32 35.19 0.16
CA THR A 437 2.64 33.81 -0.23
C THR A 437 2.91 32.94 1.00
N VAL A 438 3.75 33.39 1.93
CA VAL A 438 4.07 32.65 3.17
C VAL A 438 2.83 32.49 4.04
N GLN A 439 2.04 33.55 4.22
CA GLN A 439 0.79 33.48 4.97
C GLN A 439 -0.14 32.41 4.38
N ARG A 440 -0.26 32.36 3.05
CA ARG A 440 -1.07 31.35 2.35
C ARG A 440 -0.54 29.94 2.58
N LEU A 441 0.76 29.71 2.39
CA LEU A 441 1.37 28.39 2.64
C LEU A 441 1.13 27.91 4.08
N ARG A 442 1.20 28.82 5.07
CA ARG A 442 0.91 28.51 6.48
C ARG A 442 -0.56 28.17 6.71
N LEU A 443 -1.49 28.91 6.09
CA LEU A 443 -2.93 28.61 6.17
C LEU A 443 -3.25 27.20 5.67
N PHE A 444 -2.58 26.77 4.60
CA PHE A 444 -2.72 25.42 4.04
C PHE A 444 -1.87 24.36 4.75
N ARG A 445 -1.18 24.72 5.85
CA ARG A 445 -0.35 23.82 6.65
C ARG A 445 0.78 23.15 5.85
N VAL A 446 1.30 23.85 4.83
CA VAL A 446 2.48 23.41 4.09
C VAL A 446 3.71 23.54 4.99
N PRO A 447 4.55 22.48 5.16
CA PRO A 447 5.76 22.54 5.98
C PRO A 447 6.87 23.32 5.26
N ILE A 448 6.77 24.65 5.31
CA ILE A 448 7.72 25.59 4.67
C ILE A 448 9.16 25.43 5.18
N ASP A 449 9.32 25.03 6.44
CA ASP A 449 10.61 24.76 7.10
C ASP A 449 11.43 23.65 6.44
N ARG A 450 10.80 22.84 5.58
CA ARG A 450 11.43 21.75 4.81
C ARG A 450 11.43 22.00 3.31
N LEU A 451 10.76 23.07 2.87
CA LEU A 451 10.59 23.39 1.47
C LEU A 451 11.79 24.25 0.99
N PRO A 452 12.47 23.87 -0.09
CA PRO A 452 13.48 24.73 -0.69
C PRO A 452 12.81 25.86 -1.51
N LEU A 453 13.33 27.07 -1.38
CA LEU A 453 12.92 28.27 -2.09
C LEU A 453 14.03 28.71 -3.05
N ALA A 454 13.72 28.87 -4.33
CA ALA A 454 14.60 29.50 -5.30
C ALA A 454 14.08 30.92 -5.58
N VAL A 455 14.84 31.93 -5.19
CA VAL A 455 14.55 33.34 -5.50
C VAL A 455 15.21 33.67 -6.84
N ALA A 456 14.40 33.87 -7.87
CA ALA A 456 14.84 34.22 -9.22
C ALA A 456 14.69 35.74 -9.42
N VAL A 457 15.80 36.46 -9.42
CA VAL A 457 15.89 37.87 -9.82
C VAL A 457 15.90 37.90 -11.34
N VAL A 458 14.75 38.21 -11.93
CA VAL A 458 14.56 38.17 -13.39
C VAL A 458 14.99 39.48 -14.07
N LYS A 459 14.86 39.56 -15.41
CA LYS A 459 15.22 40.75 -16.21
C LYS A 459 16.67 41.16 -15.98
N ALA A 460 17.54 40.18 -15.69
CA ALA A 460 18.95 40.42 -15.38
C ALA A 460 19.69 41.09 -16.56
N ASP A 461 19.24 40.85 -17.79
CA ASP A 461 19.69 41.55 -19.00
C ASP A 461 19.56 43.08 -18.87
N LEU A 462 18.39 43.58 -18.45
CA LEU A 462 18.18 45.01 -18.23
C LEU A 462 18.78 45.51 -16.92
N LEU A 463 18.87 44.66 -15.90
CA LEU A 463 19.45 45.03 -14.61
C LEU A 463 20.95 45.38 -14.74
N THR A 464 21.66 44.71 -15.64
CA THR A 464 23.09 44.99 -15.90
C THR A 464 23.33 46.38 -16.51
N GLU A 465 22.29 47.03 -17.06
CA GLU A 465 22.38 48.42 -17.56
C GLU A 465 22.30 49.47 -16.43
N VAL A 466 21.96 49.07 -15.19
CA VAL A 466 21.74 49.97 -14.04
C VAL A 466 22.97 50.02 -13.15
N ALA A 467 23.40 51.22 -12.74
CA ALA A 467 24.61 51.39 -11.92
C ALA A 467 24.49 50.73 -10.54
N ALA A 468 23.29 50.77 -9.93
CA ALA A 468 22.98 50.06 -8.69
C ALA A 468 23.22 48.54 -8.73
N ALA A 469 23.40 47.94 -9.91
CA ALA A 469 23.69 46.52 -10.08
C ALA A 469 24.94 46.25 -10.93
N ALA A 470 25.79 47.26 -11.17
CA ALA A 470 26.95 47.15 -12.06
C ALA A 470 27.98 46.07 -11.62
N ASP A 471 28.16 45.90 -10.31
CA ASP A 471 29.10 44.91 -9.74
C ASP A 471 28.42 43.57 -9.40
N LEU A 472 27.15 43.39 -9.78
CA LEU A 472 26.39 42.21 -9.39
C LEU A 472 26.79 40.99 -10.22
N THR A 473 27.48 40.05 -9.56
CA THR A 473 27.85 38.76 -10.18
C THR A 473 26.73 37.72 -10.05
N PRO A 474 26.63 36.73 -10.96
CA PRO A 474 25.66 35.63 -10.89
C PRO A 474 26.05 34.57 -9.83
N ASP A 475 26.56 35.01 -8.68
CA ASP A 475 26.83 34.17 -7.51
C ASP A 475 25.70 34.32 -6.48
N GLY A 476 25.22 33.19 -5.95
CA GLY A 476 24.05 33.20 -5.05
C GLY A 476 24.26 33.98 -3.75
N THR A 477 25.49 34.06 -3.23
CA THR A 477 25.79 34.85 -2.03
C THR A 477 25.86 36.34 -2.35
N ALA A 478 26.52 36.70 -3.47
CA ALA A 478 26.56 38.08 -3.94
C ALA A 478 25.15 38.63 -4.22
N ILE A 479 24.27 37.83 -4.83
CA ILE A 479 22.88 38.22 -5.11
C ILE A 479 22.09 38.43 -3.83
N ARG A 480 22.26 37.53 -2.86
CA ARG A 480 21.59 37.62 -1.56
C ARG A 480 21.96 38.91 -0.84
N ASP A 481 23.26 39.20 -0.77
CA ASP A 481 23.78 40.35 -0.04
C ASP A 481 23.38 41.65 -0.75
N TRP A 482 23.44 41.68 -2.09
CA TRP A 482 22.92 42.80 -2.88
C TRP A 482 21.43 43.06 -2.64
N LEU A 483 20.58 42.02 -2.61
CA LEU A 483 19.15 42.20 -2.32
C LEU A 483 18.91 42.82 -0.94
N ALA A 484 19.71 42.44 0.06
CA ALA A 484 19.62 43.01 1.40
C ALA A 484 20.02 44.50 1.39
N GLU A 485 21.13 44.84 0.73
CA GLU A 485 21.62 46.22 0.62
C GLU A 485 20.71 47.11 -0.23
N ALA A 486 20.07 46.55 -1.25
CA ALA A 486 19.18 47.25 -2.18
C ALA A 486 17.79 47.58 -1.58
N GLY A 487 17.55 47.21 -0.33
CA GLY A 487 16.34 47.56 0.43
C GLY A 487 15.32 46.43 0.60
N LEU A 488 15.74 45.16 0.42
CA LEU A 488 14.91 43.97 0.67
C LEU A 488 15.50 43.06 1.77
N ASP A 489 16.22 43.66 2.73
CA ASP A 489 16.82 42.99 3.89
C ASP A 489 15.80 42.16 4.68
N ASN A 490 14.61 42.72 4.94
CA ASN A 490 13.54 42.03 5.64
C ASN A 490 13.02 40.80 4.88
N LEU A 491 12.89 40.89 3.55
CA LEU A 491 12.50 39.76 2.69
C LEU A 491 13.56 38.67 2.73
N VAL A 492 14.84 39.02 2.55
CA VAL A 492 15.96 38.07 2.56
C VAL A 492 16.03 37.34 3.91
N LEU A 493 15.99 38.07 5.02
CA LEU A 493 16.00 37.51 6.38
C LEU A 493 14.78 36.63 6.64
N ALA A 494 13.59 37.05 6.19
CA ALA A 494 12.38 36.26 6.35
C ALA A 494 12.45 34.97 5.52
N ALA A 495 12.93 35.03 4.28
CA ALA A 495 13.10 33.86 3.41
C ALA A 495 14.06 32.83 4.03
N ASP A 496 15.24 33.28 4.46
CA ASP A 496 16.25 32.42 5.08
C ASP A 496 15.76 31.77 6.39
N ARG A 497 14.87 32.46 7.11
CA ARG A 497 14.29 31.96 8.36
C ARG A 497 13.12 31.00 8.12
N ASP A 498 12.24 31.33 7.17
CA ASP A 498 10.97 30.65 6.98
C ASP A 498 11.12 29.34 6.18
N PHE A 499 12.09 29.26 5.28
CA PHE A 499 12.31 28.12 4.39
C PHE A 499 13.51 27.26 4.81
N GLY A 500 13.42 25.95 4.57
CA GLY A 500 14.51 25.02 4.94
C GLY A 500 15.80 25.22 4.15
N ALA A 501 15.72 25.86 2.98
CA ALA A 501 16.86 26.35 2.25
C ALA A 501 16.43 27.39 1.21
N VAL A 502 17.28 28.39 1.00
CA VAL A 502 17.07 29.41 -0.02
C VAL A 502 18.25 29.42 -0.98
N GLY A 503 17.97 29.53 -2.27
CA GLY A 503 18.96 29.77 -3.32
C GLY A 503 18.57 31.03 -4.09
N TYR A 504 19.54 31.89 -4.38
CA TYR A 504 19.34 33.14 -5.10
C TYR A 504 19.97 33.04 -6.49
N PHE A 505 19.23 33.47 -7.52
CA PHE A 505 19.61 33.28 -8.91
C PHE A 505 19.33 34.55 -9.72
N LEU A 506 20.31 34.96 -10.52
CA LEU A 506 20.11 35.97 -11.56
C LEU A 506 19.70 35.28 -12.84
N VAL A 507 18.61 35.76 -13.44
CA VAL A 507 17.98 35.10 -14.58
C VAL A 507 17.63 36.11 -15.67
N SER A 508 18.03 35.81 -16.90
CA SER A 508 17.48 36.46 -18.09
C SER A 508 16.60 35.47 -18.85
N SER A 509 15.33 35.79 -19.03
CA SER A 509 14.44 34.97 -19.88
C SER A 509 14.62 35.25 -21.38
N LEU A 510 15.45 36.24 -21.75
CA LEU A 510 15.74 36.62 -23.14
C LEU A 510 16.99 35.93 -23.69
N GLU A 511 18.02 35.81 -22.85
CA GLU A 511 19.32 35.27 -23.26
C GLU A 511 19.64 33.95 -22.53
N GLY A 512 19.16 33.81 -21.30
CA GLY A 512 19.41 32.67 -20.43
C GLY A 512 18.67 31.38 -20.79
N TRP A 513 17.93 31.32 -21.90
CA TRP A 513 17.38 30.06 -22.41
C TRP A 513 18.42 29.23 -23.20
N THR A 514 19.61 29.81 -23.46
CA THR A 514 20.73 29.11 -24.11
C THR A 514 21.51 28.27 -23.09
N PRO A 515 21.78 26.98 -23.37
CA PRO A 515 22.51 26.12 -22.44
C PRO A 515 23.89 26.70 -22.08
N GLY A 516 24.22 26.76 -20.79
CA GLY A 516 25.52 27.22 -20.30
C GLY A 516 25.65 28.73 -20.13
N HIS A 517 24.58 29.50 -20.35
CA HIS A 517 24.60 30.95 -20.11
C HIS A 517 24.74 31.28 -18.61
N PRO A 518 25.55 32.28 -18.22
CA PRO A 518 25.70 32.68 -16.80
C PRO A 518 24.39 33.12 -16.12
N LEU A 519 23.44 33.64 -16.90
CA LEU A 519 22.10 34.07 -16.46
C LEU A 519 21.01 33.04 -16.79
N SER A 520 21.34 31.75 -16.64
CA SER A 520 20.51 30.59 -16.95
C SER A 520 19.08 30.68 -16.39
N ALA A 521 18.08 30.47 -17.24
CA ALA A 521 16.68 30.45 -16.86
C ALA A 521 16.27 29.17 -16.12
N ALA A 522 16.95 28.06 -16.38
CA ALA A 522 16.75 26.76 -15.74
C ALA A 522 17.52 26.61 -14.43
N ALA A 523 18.48 27.48 -14.10
CA ALA A 523 19.27 27.40 -12.86
C ALA A 523 18.42 27.22 -11.58
N PRO A 524 17.33 27.99 -11.36
CA PRO A 524 16.43 27.77 -10.22
C PRO A 524 15.85 26.35 -10.19
N LEU A 525 15.39 25.83 -11.33
CA LEU A 525 14.79 24.50 -11.44
C LEU A 525 15.83 23.40 -11.26
N ARG A 526 17.01 23.54 -11.87
CA ARG A 526 18.14 22.61 -11.72
C ARG A 526 18.56 22.50 -10.26
N TRP A 527 18.63 23.61 -9.52
CA TRP A 527 18.93 23.60 -8.08
C TRP A 527 17.86 22.88 -7.26
N LEU A 528 16.58 23.13 -7.53
CA LEU A 528 15.47 22.43 -6.87
C LEU A 528 15.48 20.92 -7.16
N MET A 529 15.75 20.53 -8.41
CA MET A 529 15.89 19.13 -8.82
C MET A 529 17.11 18.46 -8.17
N ALA A 530 18.26 19.14 -8.13
CA ALA A 530 19.49 18.63 -7.53
C ALA A 530 19.32 18.34 -6.03
N ARG A 531 18.56 19.18 -5.31
CA ARG A 531 18.17 18.92 -3.91
C ARG A 531 17.30 17.67 -3.72
N ARG A 532 16.68 17.17 -4.80
CA ARG A 532 15.97 15.88 -4.86
C ARG A 532 16.85 14.74 -5.40
N GLY A 533 18.14 14.98 -5.61
CA GLY A 533 19.08 14.02 -6.19
C GLY A 533 18.85 13.78 -7.69
N LEU A 534 18.18 14.71 -8.38
CA LEU A 534 17.89 14.67 -9.80
C LEU A 534 18.74 15.70 -10.53
N THR A 535 19.49 15.28 -11.55
CA THR A 535 20.21 16.19 -12.45
C THR A 535 19.67 15.98 -13.86
N PRO A 536 19.09 17.00 -14.52
CA PRO A 536 18.68 16.91 -15.93
C PRO A 536 19.83 16.41 -16.83
N GLY A 537 19.52 15.68 -17.89
CA GLY A 537 20.49 15.36 -18.93
C GLY A 537 20.95 16.62 -19.67
N GLU A 538 22.23 16.69 -20.03
CA GLU A 538 22.82 17.87 -20.69
C GLU A 538 22.83 17.80 -22.22
N ASP A 539 22.26 16.76 -22.84
CA ASP A 539 22.35 16.59 -24.30
C ASP A 539 21.46 17.61 -25.05
N PRO A 540 22.02 18.57 -25.80
CA PRO A 540 21.24 19.50 -26.60
C PRO A 540 20.71 18.78 -27.85
N VAL A 541 19.39 18.71 -28.00
CA VAL A 541 18.77 18.39 -29.29
C VAL A 541 18.77 19.70 -30.09
N ILE A 542 19.66 19.81 -31.07
CA ILE A 542 19.44 20.69 -32.21
C ILE A 542 18.31 20.01 -32.99
N PRO A 543 17.09 20.57 -33.07
CA PRO A 543 16.08 20.02 -33.96
C PRO A 543 16.66 20.15 -35.37
N GLU A 544 16.82 19.03 -36.07
CA GLU A 544 17.14 19.04 -37.50
C GLU A 544 16.12 19.95 -38.20
N GLU A 545 16.63 20.94 -38.94
CA GLU A 545 15.79 21.76 -39.82
C GLU A 545 14.95 20.82 -40.70
N PRO A 546 13.65 21.08 -40.87
CA PRO A 546 12.83 20.25 -41.73
C PRO A 546 13.42 20.32 -43.14
N GLU A 547 13.86 19.15 -43.62
CA GLU A 547 14.32 18.95 -44.99
C GLU A 547 13.19 19.39 -45.93
N VAL A 548 13.41 20.53 -46.60
CA VAL A 548 12.49 21.05 -47.61
C VAL A 548 12.38 20.03 -48.73
N ARG A 549 11.20 19.41 -48.87
CA ARG A 549 10.78 18.71 -50.09
C ARG A 549 9.59 19.42 -50.71
#